data_AF-A0A0A3IKE8-F1
#
_entry.id   AF-A0A0A3IKE8-F1
#
_cell.length_a   1.000
_cell.length_b   1.000
_cell.length_c   1.000
_cell.angle_alpha   90.00
_cell.angle_beta   90.00
_cell.angle_gamma   90.00
#
_symmetry.space_group_name_H-M   'P 1'
#
loop_
_entity.id
_entity.type
_entity.pdbx_description
1 polymer ?
#
loop_
_entity_poly.entity_id
_entity_poly.type
_entity_poly.pdbx_seq_one_letter_code
_entity_poly.pdbx_strand_id
1 'polypeptide(L)'
;MDKVLDANDLISLEHSLVENLINAYYFVGAFKDAARCLSNKIGFGIDFGGFTFWSDLDKYDKSLYKEKFDDIEIEFGNESIILSIAGERYIEKNPQYEQEIEMYLDNIRNNIDG
;
A
#
# COMPACT_ATOMS: atom_id res chain seq x y z
N MET A 1 18.84 -2.98 6.30
CA MET A 1 17.58 -2.37 6.77
C MET A 1 16.56 -3.48 6.78
N ASP A 2 15.80 -3.65 7.86
CA ASP A 2 14.76 -4.70 7.87
C ASP A 2 13.62 -4.28 6.94
N LYS A 3 13.10 -5.23 6.17
CA LYS A 3 12.14 -5.00 5.10
C LYS A 3 11.21 -6.21 4.91
N VAL A 4 10.08 -5.98 4.26
CA VAL A 4 9.09 -7.03 3.94
C VAL A 4 9.06 -7.37 2.46
N LEU A 5 9.47 -6.45 1.59
CA LEU A 5 9.54 -6.66 0.15
C LEU A 5 10.96 -6.52 -0.39
N ASP A 6 11.21 -7.26 -1.47
CA ASP A 6 12.39 -7.24 -2.32
C ASP A 6 11.99 -6.93 -3.76
N ALA A 7 12.97 -6.45 -4.56
CA ALA A 7 12.75 -6.17 -5.97
C ALA A 7 12.24 -7.37 -6.80
N ASN A 8 12.50 -8.61 -6.33
CA ASN A 8 11.99 -9.83 -6.96
C ASN A 8 10.49 -10.06 -6.75
N ASP A 9 9.87 -9.34 -5.80
CA ASP A 9 8.43 -9.42 -5.51
C ASP A 9 7.63 -8.44 -6.38
N LEU A 10 8.33 -7.57 -7.11
CA LEU A 10 7.70 -6.62 -8.01
C LEU A 10 7.28 -7.28 -9.32
N ILE A 11 6.10 -6.91 -9.79
CA ILE A 11 5.59 -7.33 -11.11
C ILE A 11 6.33 -6.60 -12.25
N SER A 12 6.73 -5.34 -12.00
CA SER A 12 7.52 -4.51 -12.91
C SER A 12 8.35 -3.48 -12.13
N LEU A 13 9.36 -2.88 -12.76
CA LEU A 13 10.20 -1.83 -12.15
C LEU A 13 9.41 -0.59 -11.71
N GLU A 14 8.25 -0.33 -12.32
CA GLU A 14 7.37 0.80 -11.98
C GLU A 14 6.79 0.66 -10.56
N HIS A 15 6.66 -0.57 -10.06
CA HIS A 15 6.21 -0.84 -8.70
C HIS A 15 7.28 -0.61 -7.62
N SER A 16 8.49 -0.17 -7.99
CA SER A 16 9.56 0.13 -7.03
C SER A 16 9.18 1.21 -6.02
N LEU A 17 8.34 2.16 -6.41
CA LEU A 17 7.81 3.18 -5.49
C LEU A 17 6.85 2.58 -4.46
N VAL A 18 6.05 1.57 -4.87
CA VAL A 18 5.17 0.82 -3.97
C VAL A 18 5.98 -0.03 -2.99
N GLU A 19 7.03 -0.73 -3.47
CA GLU A 19 7.98 -1.45 -2.59
C GLU A 19 8.59 -0.49 -1.56
N ASN A 20 9.12 0.65 -2.01
CA ASN A 20 9.77 1.61 -1.12
C ASN A 20 8.81 2.13 -0.06
N LEU A 21 7.56 2.46 -0.44
CA LEU A 21 6.55 2.95 0.47
C LEU A 21 6.15 1.88 1.51
N ILE A 22 5.91 0.64 1.07
CA ILE A 22 5.57 -0.48 1.95
C ILE A 22 6.72 -0.76 2.92
N ASN A 23 7.95 -0.80 2.43
CA ASN A 23 9.13 -1.01 3.27
C ASN A 23 9.36 0.15 4.25
N ALA A 24 9.01 1.38 3.87
CA ALA A 24 9.04 2.52 4.78
C ALA A 24 7.99 2.36 5.90
N TYR A 25 6.75 1.99 5.57
CA TYR A 25 5.72 1.71 6.58
C TYR A 25 6.14 0.58 7.52
N TYR A 26 6.75 -0.47 7.00
CA TYR A 26 7.29 -1.54 7.82
C TYR A 26 8.41 -1.05 8.76
N PHE A 27 9.38 -0.33 8.21
CA PHE A 27 10.54 0.17 8.96
C PHE A 27 10.13 1.08 10.15
N VAL A 28 9.11 1.91 9.97
CA VAL A 28 8.62 2.81 11.03
C VAL A 28 7.55 2.18 11.93
N GLY A 29 7.20 0.90 11.71
CA GLY A 29 6.18 0.20 12.49
C GLY A 29 4.73 0.59 12.15
N ALA A 30 4.51 1.27 11.04
CA ALA A 30 3.18 1.75 10.60
C ALA A 30 2.48 0.81 9.59
N PHE A 31 3.09 -0.33 9.24
CA PHE A 31 2.53 -1.24 8.22
C PHE A 31 1.09 -1.67 8.52
N LYS A 32 0.80 -2.04 9.78
CA LYS A 32 -0.55 -2.46 10.18
C LYS A 32 -1.59 -1.34 10.02
N ASP A 33 -1.23 -0.12 10.41
CA ASP A 33 -2.10 1.05 10.26
C ASP A 33 -2.31 1.39 8.78
N ALA A 34 -1.26 1.32 7.98
CA ALA A 34 -1.34 1.51 6.53
C ALA A 34 -2.26 0.46 5.88
N ALA A 35 -2.11 -0.82 6.21
CA ALA A 35 -2.96 -1.90 5.73
C ALA A 35 -4.44 -1.68 6.13
N ARG A 36 -4.69 -1.29 7.38
CA ARG A 36 -6.04 -0.91 7.85
C ARG A 36 -6.62 0.24 7.02
N CYS A 37 -5.89 1.33 6.85
CA CYS A 37 -6.37 2.50 6.12
C CYS A 37 -6.66 2.15 4.65
N LEU A 38 -5.75 1.41 4.00
CA LEU A 38 -5.92 0.95 2.64
C LEU A 38 -7.16 0.06 2.49
N SER A 39 -7.39 -0.87 3.42
CA SER A 39 -8.57 -1.75 3.43
C SER A 39 -9.90 -1.01 3.57
N ASN A 40 -9.89 0.20 4.14
CA ASN A 40 -11.06 1.04 4.33
C ASN A 40 -11.20 2.16 3.27
N LYS A 41 -10.35 2.15 2.23
CA LYS A 41 -10.28 3.22 1.24
C LYS A 41 -9.98 4.60 1.86
N ILE A 42 -9.11 4.64 2.87
CA ILE A 42 -8.70 5.86 3.57
C ILE A 42 -7.23 6.14 3.24
N GLY A 43 -6.92 7.34 2.75
CA GLY A 43 -5.53 7.77 2.54
C GLY A 43 -4.70 7.75 3.83
N PHE A 44 -3.42 7.44 3.71
CA PHE A 44 -2.50 7.34 4.85
C PHE A 44 -1.11 7.83 4.46
N GLY A 45 -0.42 8.50 5.39
CA GLY A 45 0.90 9.05 5.16
C GLY A 45 1.77 9.07 6.41
N ILE A 46 3.06 9.00 6.17
CA ILE A 46 4.15 9.17 7.13
C ILE A 46 5.14 10.19 6.55
N ASP A 47 6.16 10.57 7.32
CA ASP A 47 7.20 11.51 6.89
C ASP A 47 7.94 11.07 5.60
N PHE A 48 7.96 9.76 5.32
CA PHE A 48 8.63 9.15 4.16
C PHE A 48 7.71 8.92 2.94
N GLY A 49 6.46 9.38 2.98
CA GLY A 49 5.51 9.24 1.89
C GLY A 49 4.13 8.76 2.33
N GLY A 50 3.21 8.69 1.39
CA GLY A 50 1.83 8.32 1.65
C GLY A 50 1.12 7.84 0.39
N PHE A 51 -0.07 7.27 0.58
CA PHE A 51 -1.02 7.04 -0.49
C PHE A 51 -2.31 7.81 -0.21
N THR A 52 -2.98 8.21 -1.28
CA THR A 52 -4.30 8.84 -1.25
C THR A 52 -5.17 8.22 -2.33
N PHE A 53 -6.48 8.24 -2.15
CA PHE A 53 -7.41 7.74 -3.15
C PHE A 53 -7.86 8.88 -4.05
N TRP A 54 -7.96 8.61 -5.35
CA TRP A 54 -8.42 9.61 -6.32
C TRP A 54 -9.84 10.11 -6.02
N SER A 55 -10.69 9.28 -5.41
CA SER A 55 -12.02 9.66 -4.95
C SER A 55 -11.99 10.79 -3.91
N ASP A 56 -10.93 10.84 -3.10
CA ASP A 56 -10.81 11.75 -1.95
C ASP A 56 -10.25 13.12 -2.36
N LEU A 57 -9.64 13.20 -3.55
CA LEU A 57 -9.08 14.44 -4.08
C LEU A 57 -10.16 15.29 -4.76
N ASP A 58 -10.15 16.59 -4.45
CA ASP A 58 -10.94 17.57 -5.17
C ASP A 58 -10.35 17.87 -6.57
N LYS A 59 -11.04 18.66 -7.39
CA LYS A 59 -10.57 18.94 -8.76
C LYS A 59 -9.25 19.72 -8.79
N TYR A 60 -9.00 20.57 -7.80
CA TYR A 60 -7.78 21.35 -7.69
C TYR A 60 -6.61 20.44 -7.33
N ASP A 61 -6.78 19.61 -6.30
CA ASP A 61 -5.77 18.65 -5.87
C ASP A 61 -5.45 17.64 -6.99
N LYS A 62 -6.46 17.16 -7.71
CA LYS A 62 -6.27 16.29 -8.88
C LYS A 62 -5.37 16.93 -9.95
N SER A 63 -5.61 18.20 -10.27
CA SER A 63 -4.79 18.91 -11.25
C SER A 63 -3.33 19.05 -10.79
N LEU A 64 -3.14 19.29 -9.49
CA LEU A 64 -1.83 19.43 -8.88
C LEU A 64 -1.08 18.09 -8.78
N TYR A 65 -1.79 17.00 -8.51
CA TYR A 65 -1.24 15.65 -8.50
C TYR A 65 -0.77 15.23 -9.88
N LYS A 66 -1.57 15.46 -10.94
CA LYS A 66 -1.16 15.17 -12.33
C LYS A 66 0.05 15.97 -12.79
N GLU A 67 0.22 17.18 -12.28
CA GLU A 67 1.37 18.02 -12.62
C GLU A 67 2.65 17.61 -11.87
N LYS A 68 2.51 17.07 -10.64
CA LYS A 68 3.63 16.78 -9.74
C LYS A 68 4.05 15.31 -9.69
N PHE A 69 3.14 14.41 -10.00
CA PHE A 69 3.35 12.98 -9.99
C PHE A 69 2.94 12.48 -11.37
N ASP A 70 3.81 11.74 -12.06
CA ASP A 70 3.62 11.21 -13.41
C ASP A 70 2.50 10.14 -13.44
N ASP A 71 1.27 10.51 -13.09
CA ASP A 71 0.09 9.65 -13.03
C ASP A 71 0.32 8.32 -12.28
N ILE A 72 1.08 8.31 -11.17
CA ILE A 72 1.21 7.12 -10.32
C ILE A 72 -0.08 6.97 -9.50
N GLU A 73 -1.10 6.44 -10.16
CA GLU A 73 -2.31 5.93 -9.57
C GLU A 73 -2.02 4.49 -9.11
N ILE A 74 -2.29 4.17 -7.85
CA ILE A 74 -2.29 2.77 -7.40
C ILE A 74 -3.50 2.12 -8.08
N GLU A 75 -3.25 1.48 -9.21
CA GLU A 75 -4.27 0.84 -10.03
C GLU A 75 -4.45 -0.58 -9.50
N PHE A 76 -5.17 -0.70 -8.37
CA PHE A 76 -5.30 -1.85 -7.47
C PHE A 76 -5.08 -3.30 -7.97
N GLY A 77 -5.24 -3.62 -9.24
CA GLY A 77 -4.96 -4.94 -9.82
C GLY A 77 -3.59 -5.49 -9.44
N ASN A 78 -2.50 -4.87 -9.87
CA ASN A 78 -1.14 -5.42 -9.67
C ASN A 78 -0.62 -5.17 -8.25
N GLU A 79 -0.93 -4.01 -7.68
CA GLU A 79 -0.48 -3.61 -6.36
C GLU A 79 -1.13 -4.45 -5.25
N SER A 80 -2.34 -4.99 -5.47
CA SER A 80 -2.97 -5.92 -4.52
C SER A 80 -2.21 -7.23 -4.32
N ILE A 81 -1.55 -7.71 -5.38
CA ILE A 81 -0.68 -8.89 -5.33
C ILE A 81 0.56 -8.56 -4.49
N ILE A 82 1.19 -7.42 -4.75
CA ILE A 82 2.38 -6.95 -3.99
C ILE A 82 2.04 -6.76 -2.51
N LEU A 83 0.87 -6.19 -2.21
CA LEU A 83 0.36 -6.01 -0.85
C LEU A 83 0.07 -7.35 -0.15
N SER A 84 -0.45 -8.34 -0.88
CA SER A 84 -0.68 -9.68 -0.34
C SER A 84 0.65 -10.33 0.08
N ILE A 85 1.68 -10.26 -0.78
CA ILE A 85 3.03 -10.76 -0.47
C ILE A 85 3.61 -10.04 0.76
N ALA A 86 3.46 -8.71 0.83
CA ALA A 86 3.93 -7.93 1.97
C ALA A 86 3.21 -8.32 3.27
N GLY A 87 1.90 -8.55 3.21
CA GLY A 87 1.08 -8.96 4.34
C GLY A 87 1.46 -10.35 4.86
N GLU A 88 1.63 -11.33 3.98
CA GLU A 88 2.06 -12.69 4.35
C GLU A 88 3.41 -12.65 5.09
N ARG A 89 4.40 -11.94 4.55
CA ARG A 89 5.71 -11.80 5.19
C ARG A 89 5.67 -11.00 6.48
N TYR A 90 4.78 -10.01 6.58
CA TYR A 90 4.56 -9.29 7.82
C TYR A 90 4.02 -10.22 8.91
N ILE A 91 3.09 -11.11 8.57
CA ILE A 91 2.53 -12.12 9.47
C ILE A 91 3.60 -13.12 9.91
N GLU A 92 4.43 -13.63 8.99
CA GLU A 92 5.54 -14.54 9.34
C GLU A 92 6.46 -13.95 10.41
N LYS A 93 6.72 -12.64 10.35
CA LYS A 93 7.52 -11.91 11.33
C LYS A 93 6.74 -11.48 12.58
N ASN A 94 5.41 -11.37 12.47
CA ASN A 94 4.52 -10.84 13.51
C ASN A 94 3.21 -11.66 13.61
N PRO A 95 3.28 -12.94 14.01
CA PRO A 95 2.13 -13.84 13.98
C PRO A 95 0.97 -13.37 14.87
N GLN A 96 1.25 -12.54 15.88
CA GLN A 96 0.21 -11.93 16.73
C GLN A 96 -0.79 -11.02 15.96
N TYR A 97 -0.47 -10.62 14.73
CA TYR A 97 -1.33 -9.77 13.89
C TYR A 97 -2.00 -10.50 12.73
N GLU A 98 -1.83 -11.83 12.61
CA GLU A 98 -2.37 -12.66 11.52
C GLU A 98 -3.84 -12.35 11.22
N GLN A 99 -4.71 -12.48 12.23
CA GLN A 99 -6.15 -12.28 12.06
C GLN A 99 -6.50 -10.86 11.55
N GLU A 100 -5.84 -9.82 12.05
CA GLU A 100 -6.10 -8.45 11.61
C GLU A 100 -5.64 -8.21 10.17
N ILE A 101 -4.44 -8.69 9.82
CA ILE A 101 -3.84 -8.48 8.50
C ILE A 101 -4.59 -9.27 7.44
N GLU A 102 -4.96 -10.53 7.70
CA GLU A 102 -5.79 -11.31 6.78
C GLU A 102 -7.11 -10.61 6.48
N MET A 103 -7.79 -10.10 7.52
CA MET A 103 -9.03 -9.34 7.37
C MET A 103 -8.82 -8.09 6.49
N TYR A 104 -7.71 -7.36 6.67
CA TYR A 104 -7.41 -6.19 5.83
C TYR A 104 -7.13 -6.58 4.37
N LEU A 105 -6.39 -7.66 4.12
CA LEU A 105 -6.10 -8.14 2.77
C LEU A 105 -7.38 -8.59 2.05
N ASP A 106 -8.27 -9.30 2.74
CA ASP A 106 -9.55 -9.71 2.17
C ASP A 106 -10.45 -8.52 1.85
N ASN A 107 -10.49 -7.51 2.72
CA ASN A 107 -11.19 -6.26 2.44
C ASN A 107 -10.59 -5.53 1.22
N ILE A 108 -9.26 -5.50 1.08
CA ILE A 108 -8.60 -4.93 -0.10
C ILE A 108 -9.04 -5.68 -1.35
N ARG A 109 -9.01 -7.02 -1.37
CA ARG A 109 -9.43 -7.83 -2.53
C ARG A 109 -10.89 -7.55 -2.93
N ASN A 110 -11.79 -7.53 -1.95
CA ASN A 110 -13.22 -7.25 -2.18
C ASN A 110 -13.47 -5.82 -2.71
N ASN A 111 -12.55 -4.89 -2.47
CA ASN A 111 -12.65 -3.51 -2.93
C ASN A 111 -12.27 -3.31 -4.40
N ILE A 112 -11.65 -4.31 -5.03
CA ILE A 112 -11.13 -4.29 -6.42
C ILE A 112 -12.18 -4.83 -7.40
N ASP A 113 -12.99 -5.80 -6.95
CA ASP A 113 -14.03 -6.44 -7.75
C ASP A 113 -15.37 -5.67 -7.76
N GLY A 114 -15.42 -4.48 -7.15
CA GLY A 114 -16.65 -3.68 -6.92
C GLY A 114 -16.74 -2.39 -7.74
#